data_AF-A0A936VZJ8-F1
#
_entry.id   AF-A0A936VZJ8-F1
#
_cell.length_a   1.000
_cell.length_b   1.000
_cell.length_c   1.000
_cell.angle_alpha   90.00
_cell.angle_beta   90.00
_cell.angle_gamma   90.00
#
_symmetry.space_group_name_H-M   'P 1'
#
loop_
_entity.id
_entity.type
_entity.pdbx_description
1 polymer ?
#
loop_
_entity_poly.entity_id
_entity_poly.type
_entity_poly.pdbx_seq_one_letter_code
_entity_poly.pdbx_strand_id
1 'polypeptide(L)'
;MKGLIVALLLVISPVAYAQNLVPNPGFDILTTCPSGQGQINLAFPWTSAWLTPDLYNGCAIDDNYTVPQGGLGVYNYYQPQRSGDGYAGLFVYWESSLLTEFIQTPLLDEMTNGTQYYVEFYVVPDLNASKEWIYTDAVGLAFTESVYTAEVIPHAVVGLEPAIENEGTLITDTMNWTRVSGCYIADGTEEYLMIGNFRNETETRIEVENPNIWPHTNYFSLKMFWLKYLIRYRIL
;
A
#
# COMPACT_ATOMS: atom_id res chain seq x y z
N MET A 1 -41.33 49.44 25.28
CA MET A 1 -40.46 48.86 24.24
C MET A 1 -39.81 47.62 24.83
N LYS A 2 -40.33 46.43 24.52
CA LYS A 2 -39.78 45.16 25.02
C LYS A 2 -38.77 44.67 23.97
N GLY A 3 -37.49 44.81 24.26
CA GLY A 3 -36.42 44.37 23.37
C GLY A 3 -36.39 42.85 23.30
N LEU A 4 -36.52 42.31 22.09
CA LEU A 4 -36.37 40.89 21.80
C LEU A 4 -34.86 40.60 21.71
N ILE A 5 -34.30 39.90 22.70
CA ILE A 5 -32.92 39.40 22.62
C ILE A 5 -32.97 38.11 21.81
N VAL A 6 -32.55 38.16 20.55
CA VAL A 6 -32.33 36.98 19.72
C VAL A 6 -30.97 36.41 20.09
N ALA A 7 -30.97 35.32 20.85
CA ALA A 7 -29.75 34.54 21.11
C ALA A 7 -29.38 33.80 19.82
N LEU A 8 -28.29 34.24 19.16
CA LEU A 8 -27.70 33.55 18.03
C LEU A 8 -26.99 32.29 18.54
N LEU A 9 -27.68 31.14 18.49
CA LEU A 9 -27.06 29.82 18.70
C LEU A 9 -26.10 29.56 17.53
N LEU A 10 -24.82 29.87 17.72
CA LEU A 10 -23.73 29.37 16.87
C LEU A 10 -23.74 27.85 16.96
N VAL A 11 -24.30 27.19 15.94
CA VAL A 11 -24.15 25.74 15.74
C VAL A 11 -22.69 25.49 15.38
N ILE A 12 -21.88 25.25 16.41
CA ILE A 12 -20.52 24.74 16.23
C ILE A 12 -20.70 23.27 15.83
N SER A 13 -20.79 22.99 14.53
CA SER A 13 -20.74 21.61 14.04
C SER A 13 -19.36 21.07 14.40
N PRO A 14 -19.25 19.96 15.17
CA PRO A 14 -17.96 19.31 15.32
C PRO A 14 -17.51 18.90 13.92
N VAL A 15 -16.33 19.38 13.52
CA VAL A 15 -15.64 18.84 12.34
C VAL A 15 -15.27 17.41 12.73
N ALA A 16 -16.09 16.44 12.33
CA ALA A 16 -15.77 15.04 12.50
C ALA A 16 -14.58 14.75 11.58
N TYR A 17 -13.40 14.56 12.16
CA TYR A 17 -12.28 13.97 11.45
C TYR A 17 -12.66 12.52 11.15
N ALA A 18 -12.79 12.18 9.86
CA ALA A 18 -12.94 10.78 9.47
C ALA A 18 -11.77 9.96 10.05
N GLN A 19 -12.08 8.84 10.69
CA GLN A 19 -11.09 7.92 11.25
C GLN A 19 -10.44 7.14 10.10
N ASN A 20 -9.12 6.93 10.18
CA ASN A 20 -8.45 6.05 9.24
C ASN A 20 -8.81 4.61 9.61
N LEU A 21 -9.40 3.85 8.70
CA LEU A 21 -9.77 2.46 8.98
C LEU A 21 -8.59 1.50 8.88
N VAL A 22 -7.44 1.93 8.33
CA VAL A 22 -6.23 1.09 8.28
C VAL A 22 -5.46 1.17 9.59
N PRO A 23 -5.25 0.04 10.29
CA PRO A 23 -4.35 0.02 11.44
C PRO A 23 -2.90 0.10 10.98
N ASN A 24 -2.05 0.73 11.81
CA ASN A 24 -0.62 0.85 11.55
C ASN A 24 -0.27 1.19 10.08
N PRO A 25 -0.88 2.24 9.48
CA PRO A 25 -0.73 2.51 8.04
C PRO A 25 0.73 2.82 7.68
N GLY A 26 1.50 3.29 8.67
CA GLY A 26 2.87 3.69 8.50
C GLY A 26 3.91 2.57 8.63
N PHE A 27 3.52 1.36 9.07
CA PHE A 27 4.44 0.28 9.46
C PHE A 27 5.39 0.67 10.61
N ASP A 28 4.96 1.60 11.46
CA ASP A 28 5.78 2.17 12.53
C ASP A 28 5.58 1.45 13.87
N ILE A 29 4.45 0.77 14.05
CA ILE A 29 4.16 -0.04 15.24
C ILE A 29 4.75 -1.44 15.02
N LEU A 30 5.85 -1.72 15.73
CA LEU A 30 6.59 -2.97 15.58
C LEU A 30 6.53 -3.84 16.83
N THR A 31 6.49 -5.15 16.62
CA THR A 31 6.72 -6.15 17.68
C THR A 31 8.20 -6.29 18.02
N THR A 32 9.07 -6.24 17.01
CA THR A 32 10.52 -6.12 17.09
C THR A 32 11.06 -5.54 15.79
N CYS A 33 12.30 -5.04 15.80
CA CYS A 33 12.95 -4.51 14.60
C CYS A 33 13.21 -5.62 13.57
N PRO A 34 13.08 -5.33 12.26
CA PRO A 34 13.40 -6.29 11.22
C PRO A 34 14.90 -6.58 11.21
N SER A 35 15.23 -7.83 10.90
CA SER A 35 16.58 -8.38 10.84
C SER A 35 16.77 -9.33 9.65
N GLY A 36 15.80 -9.38 8.73
CA GLY A 36 15.74 -10.35 7.65
C GLY A 36 14.60 -10.05 6.67
N GLN A 37 14.65 -10.73 5.52
CA GLN A 37 13.60 -10.69 4.51
C GLN A 37 12.30 -11.37 4.97
N GLY A 38 11.17 -11.02 4.36
CA GLY A 38 9.87 -11.65 4.59
C GLY A 38 9.26 -11.38 5.96
N GLN A 39 9.63 -10.27 6.60
CA GLN A 39 9.28 -9.95 7.99
C GLN A 39 8.16 -8.91 8.15
N ILE A 40 7.29 -8.74 7.15
CA ILE A 40 6.15 -7.81 7.24
C ILE A 40 5.27 -8.02 8.47
N ASN A 41 5.17 -9.26 8.97
CA ASN A 41 4.40 -9.61 10.17
C ASN A 41 4.93 -8.97 11.46
N LEU A 42 6.14 -8.41 11.46
CA LEU A 42 6.65 -7.63 12.59
C LEU A 42 5.92 -6.30 12.75
N ALA A 43 5.38 -5.74 11.67
CA ALA A 43 4.55 -4.53 11.66
C ALA A 43 3.09 -4.86 11.94
N PHE A 44 2.77 -5.29 13.16
CA PHE A 44 1.42 -5.71 13.53
C PHE A 44 0.36 -4.61 13.24
N PRO A 45 -0.83 -4.96 12.70
CA PRO A 45 -1.35 -6.30 12.40
C PRO A 45 -1.17 -6.75 10.93
N TRP A 46 -0.21 -6.16 10.20
CA TRP A 46 0.06 -6.56 8.82
C TRP A 46 0.60 -7.99 8.74
N THR A 47 0.24 -8.69 7.67
CA THR A 47 0.71 -10.05 7.39
C THR A 47 0.99 -10.21 5.89
N SER A 48 1.76 -11.24 5.54
CA SER A 48 1.88 -11.68 4.15
C SER A 48 0.60 -12.39 3.74
N ALA A 49 0.00 -11.97 2.63
CA ALA A 49 -1.05 -12.72 1.95
C ALA A 49 -0.47 -13.68 0.90
N TRP A 50 0.72 -13.36 0.38
CA TRP A 50 1.40 -14.16 -0.62
C TRP A 50 2.91 -13.87 -0.59
N LEU A 51 3.73 -14.94 -0.56
CA LEU A 51 5.20 -14.91 -0.52
C LEU A 51 5.78 -14.13 0.68
N THR A 52 6.82 -13.32 0.46
CA THR A 52 7.73 -12.81 1.48
C THR A 52 7.91 -11.29 1.43
N PRO A 53 6.82 -10.49 1.50
CA PRO A 53 6.96 -9.03 1.61
C PRO A 53 7.92 -8.64 2.74
N ASP A 54 8.80 -7.70 2.45
CA ASP A 54 9.81 -7.24 3.38
C ASP A 54 9.31 -6.06 4.22
N LEU A 55 10.01 -5.83 5.33
CA LEU A 55 9.82 -4.68 6.19
C LEU A 55 11.14 -3.96 6.38
N TYR A 56 11.15 -2.66 6.13
CA TYR A 56 12.28 -1.78 6.40
C TYR A 56 11.90 -0.80 7.50
N ASN A 57 12.79 -0.61 8.47
CA ASN A 57 12.55 0.34 9.56
C ASN A 57 13.86 0.89 10.13
N GLY A 58 13.88 2.16 10.51
CA GLY A 58 15.06 2.83 11.08
C GLY A 58 15.60 2.23 12.39
N CYS A 59 14.85 1.34 13.04
CA CYS A 59 15.34 0.61 14.22
C CYS A 59 16.12 -0.67 13.89
N ALA A 60 16.18 -1.08 12.62
CA ALA A 60 16.98 -2.23 12.19
C ALA A 60 18.48 -1.96 12.40
N ILE A 61 19.21 -3.02 12.76
CA ILE A 61 20.66 -2.95 13.01
C ILE A 61 21.46 -3.22 11.73
N ASP A 62 20.92 -4.04 10.83
CA ASP A 62 21.53 -4.39 9.55
C ASP A 62 21.15 -3.34 8.51
N ASP A 63 22.16 -2.80 7.83
CA ASP A 63 22.01 -1.75 6.81
C ASP A 63 21.11 -2.18 5.65
N ASN A 64 20.95 -3.48 5.41
CA ASN A 64 20.04 -4.00 4.39
C ASN A 64 18.56 -3.77 4.73
N TYR A 65 18.22 -3.56 6.01
CA TYR A 65 16.82 -3.42 6.46
C TYR A 65 16.54 -2.08 7.16
N THR A 66 17.56 -1.25 7.38
CA THR A 66 17.40 0.07 8.01
C THR A 66 17.09 1.16 6.99
N VAL A 67 16.16 2.04 7.30
CA VAL A 67 15.83 3.18 6.43
C VAL A 67 16.79 4.33 6.72
N PRO A 68 17.28 5.10 5.71
CA PRO A 68 16.96 5.05 4.28
C PRO A 68 17.78 4.11 3.40
N GLN A 69 18.70 3.32 3.95
CA GLN A 69 19.65 2.52 3.17
C GLN A 69 19.14 1.14 2.74
N GLY A 70 18.07 0.66 3.37
CA GLY A 70 17.55 -0.69 3.19
C GLY A 70 16.67 -0.82 1.96
N GLY A 71 16.93 -1.86 1.17
CA GLY A 71 16.30 -2.19 -0.11
C GLY A 71 16.89 -3.50 -0.64
N LEU A 72 16.76 -3.78 -1.94
CA LEU A 72 17.25 -5.02 -2.58
C LEU A 72 18.78 -5.19 -2.68
N GLY A 73 19.53 -4.84 -1.64
CA GLY A 73 20.96 -5.16 -1.51
C GLY A 73 21.90 -4.29 -2.35
N VAL A 74 21.49 -3.06 -2.68
CA VAL A 74 22.30 -2.13 -3.46
C VAL A 74 23.17 -1.28 -2.53
N TYR A 75 24.50 -1.40 -2.68
CA TYR A 75 25.41 -0.40 -2.14
C TYR A 75 25.07 0.98 -2.73
N ASN A 76 24.68 1.93 -1.87
CA ASN A 76 24.17 3.27 -2.20
C ASN A 76 22.67 3.36 -2.56
N TYR A 77 21.83 2.39 -2.18
CA TYR A 77 20.40 2.65 -2.12
C TYR A 77 20.11 3.75 -1.11
N TYR A 78 19.17 4.63 -1.46
CA TYR A 78 18.70 5.67 -0.56
C TYR A 78 17.23 5.96 -0.86
N GLN A 79 16.35 5.44 -0.01
CA GLN A 79 14.93 5.76 -0.05
C GLN A 79 14.48 6.27 1.31
N PRO A 80 14.33 7.59 1.49
CA PRO A 80 13.77 8.11 2.72
C PRO A 80 12.32 7.67 2.85
N GLN A 81 11.94 7.30 4.06
CA GLN A 81 10.55 7.05 4.38
C GLN A 81 9.74 8.33 4.17
N ARG A 82 8.53 8.17 3.65
CA ARG A 82 7.61 9.28 3.43
C ARG A 82 7.15 9.95 4.73
N SER A 83 7.02 9.16 5.78
CA SER A 83 6.63 9.57 7.14
C SER A 83 7.09 8.48 8.12
N GLY A 84 7.00 8.70 9.43
CA GLY A 84 7.33 7.67 10.43
C GLY A 84 8.77 7.15 10.33
N ASP A 85 8.93 5.86 10.61
CA ASP A 85 10.21 5.17 10.76
C ASP A 85 10.40 4.00 9.77
N GLY A 86 9.35 3.55 9.06
CA GLY A 86 9.47 2.40 8.15
C GLY A 86 8.58 2.42 6.90
N TYR A 87 8.72 1.38 6.08
CA TYR A 87 7.85 1.04 4.94
C TYR A 87 7.94 -0.47 4.62
N ALA A 88 6.96 -0.97 3.87
CA ALA A 88 6.98 -2.34 3.35
C ALA A 88 7.69 -2.38 1.98
N GLY A 89 8.20 -3.53 1.59
CA GLY A 89 8.71 -3.79 0.24
C GLY A 89 8.06 -5.02 -0.37
N LEU A 90 7.73 -4.94 -1.67
CA LEU A 90 7.00 -5.98 -2.39
C LEU A 90 7.53 -6.13 -3.81
N PHE A 91 7.79 -7.35 -4.25
CA PHE A 91 7.86 -7.65 -5.68
C PHE A 91 6.46 -7.59 -6.29
N VAL A 92 6.22 -6.70 -7.24
CA VAL A 92 4.92 -6.62 -7.96
C VAL A 92 5.00 -7.16 -9.39
N TYR A 93 6.20 -7.47 -9.86
CA TYR A 93 6.42 -8.14 -11.12
C TYR A 93 7.72 -8.94 -11.06
N TRP A 94 7.67 -10.18 -11.53
CA TRP A 94 8.84 -11.02 -11.72
C TRP A 94 8.63 -11.94 -12.92
N GLU A 95 9.28 -11.63 -14.03
CA GLU A 95 9.05 -12.29 -15.32
C GLU A 95 9.23 -13.82 -15.30
N SER A 96 10.25 -14.36 -14.62
CA SER A 96 10.51 -15.81 -14.66
C SER A 96 9.51 -16.67 -13.89
N SER A 97 8.65 -16.06 -13.07
CA SER A 97 7.76 -16.81 -12.17
C SER A 97 6.39 -16.16 -11.96
N LEU A 98 6.19 -14.95 -12.48
CA LEU A 98 5.09 -14.02 -12.21
C LEU A 98 4.75 -13.93 -10.72
N LEU A 99 5.77 -14.05 -9.88
CA LEU A 99 5.60 -13.97 -8.44
C LEU A 99 5.36 -12.51 -8.08
N THR A 100 4.17 -12.26 -7.55
CA THR A 100 3.77 -10.99 -6.96
C THR A 100 3.57 -11.21 -5.46
N GLU A 101 4.08 -10.29 -4.67
CA GLU A 101 3.94 -10.31 -3.24
C GLU A 101 2.72 -9.48 -2.86
N PHE A 102 2.05 -9.92 -1.81
CA PHE A 102 0.91 -9.21 -1.28
C PHE A 102 1.00 -9.08 0.23
N ILE A 103 0.69 -7.89 0.72
CA ILE A 103 0.48 -7.63 2.13
C ILE A 103 -1.00 -7.48 2.40
N GLN A 104 -1.43 -7.85 3.59
CA GLN A 104 -2.81 -7.67 4.04
C GLN A 104 -2.89 -7.24 5.50
N THR A 105 -3.98 -6.61 5.88
CA THR A 105 -4.30 -6.26 7.27
C THR A 105 -5.81 -6.24 7.48
N PRO A 106 -6.31 -6.59 8.68
CA PRO A 106 -7.70 -6.30 9.03
C PRO A 106 -7.93 -4.78 9.05
N LEU A 107 -9.16 -4.37 8.77
CA LEU A 107 -9.63 -3.01 9.03
C LEU A 107 -9.93 -2.84 10.52
N LEU A 108 -9.87 -1.59 11.00
CA LEU A 108 -10.22 -1.25 12.38
C LEU A 108 -11.72 -1.39 12.67
N ASP A 109 -12.55 -1.16 11.64
CA ASP A 109 -14.00 -1.32 11.67
C ASP A 109 -14.48 -1.73 10.27
N GLU A 110 -15.63 -2.40 10.19
CA GLU A 110 -16.32 -2.72 8.93
C GLU A 110 -16.65 -1.44 8.15
N MET A 111 -16.53 -1.53 6.81
CA MET A 111 -16.97 -0.46 5.93
C MET A 111 -18.50 -0.46 5.84
N THR A 112 -19.11 0.73 5.73
CA THR A 112 -20.57 0.86 5.74
C THR A 112 -21.11 0.74 4.32
N ASN A 113 -21.97 -0.24 4.06
CA ASN A 113 -22.61 -0.41 2.74
C ASN A 113 -23.18 0.90 2.17
N GLY A 114 -22.88 1.16 0.89
CA GLY A 114 -23.32 2.32 0.13
C GLY A 114 -22.52 3.59 0.42
N THR A 115 -21.51 3.50 1.27
CA THR A 115 -20.65 4.63 1.62
C THR A 115 -19.50 4.78 0.64
N GLN A 116 -19.22 6.03 0.28
CA GLN A 116 -18.02 6.37 -0.45
C GLN A 116 -16.82 6.60 0.49
N TYR A 117 -15.77 5.80 0.29
CA TYR A 117 -14.48 5.93 0.95
C TYR A 117 -13.43 6.47 -0.03
N TYR A 118 -12.57 7.36 0.46
CA TYR A 118 -11.35 7.75 -0.22
C TYR A 118 -10.19 6.91 0.30
N VAL A 119 -9.46 6.31 -0.64
CA VAL A 119 -8.31 5.46 -0.35
C VAL A 119 -7.08 6.09 -1.00
N GLU A 120 -5.97 6.16 -0.27
CA GLU A 120 -4.67 6.48 -0.85
C GLU A 120 -3.51 5.74 -0.19
N PHE A 121 -2.58 5.30 -1.03
CA PHE A 121 -1.28 4.77 -0.67
C PHE A 121 -0.20 5.34 -1.58
N TYR A 122 1.05 5.07 -1.23
CA TYR A 122 2.21 5.58 -1.91
C TYR A 122 3.17 4.46 -2.22
N VAL A 123 3.78 4.54 -3.41
CA VAL A 123 4.79 3.59 -3.88
C VAL A 123 5.96 4.31 -4.50
N VAL A 124 7.12 3.68 -4.46
CA VAL A 124 8.32 4.13 -5.17
C VAL A 124 9.09 2.89 -5.66
N PRO A 125 9.48 2.83 -6.95
CA PRO A 125 10.26 1.70 -7.46
C PRO A 125 11.62 1.65 -6.77
N ASP A 126 11.97 0.49 -6.24
CA ASP A 126 13.32 0.16 -5.81
C ASP A 126 14.08 -0.46 -6.98
N LEU A 127 15.26 0.06 -7.26
CA LEU A 127 16.10 -0.39 -8.34
C LEU A 127 17.22 -1.26 -7.78
N ASN A 128 17.27 -2.53 -8.19
CA ASN A 128 18.37 -3.42 -7.85
C ASN A 128 19.63 -3.10 -8.69
N ALA A 129 20.81 -3.23 -8.09
CA ALA A 129 22.14 -3.07 -8.69
C ALA A 129 22.36 -3.97 -9.92
N SER A 130 21.67 -5.11 -9.98
CA SER A 130 21.76 -6.08 -11.07
C SER A 130 21.24 -5.57 -12.42
N LYS A 131 20.60 -4.39 -12.47
CA LYS A 131 20.00 -3.80 -13.70
C LYS A 131 18.96 -4.71 -14.40
N GLU A 132 18.39 -5.61 -13.62
CA GLU A 132 17.30 -6.51 -13.98
C GLU A 132 15.93 -5.84 -13.81
N TRP A 133 15.91 -4.54 -13.51
CA TRP A 133 14.70 -3.86 -13.09
C TRP A 133 13.89 -3.33 -14.27
N ILE A 134 12.57 -3.26 -14.05
CA ILE A 134 11.60 -2.68 -14.97
C ILE A 134 10.77 -1.63 -14.24
N TYR A 135 10.13 -0.74 -14.99
CA TYR A 135 9.05 0.08 -14.47
C TYR A 135 7.71 -0.55 -14.82
N THR A 136 6.74 -0.45 -13.92
CA THR A 136 5.38 -0.94 -14.16
C THR A 136 4.34 0.05 -13.67
N ASP A 137 3.12 -0.07 -14.19
CA ASP A 137 1.94 0.59 -13.65
C ASP A 137 1.19 -0.29 -12.64
N ALA A 138 1.54 -1.58 -12.53
CA ALA A 138 0.72 -2.57 -11.86
C ALA A 138 0.91 -2.59 -10.35
N VAL A 139 0.08 -1.80 -9.65
CA VAL A 139 -0.12 -1.89 -8.21
C VAL A 139 -1.52 -1.41 -7.85
N GLY A 140 -2.16 -2.10 -6.92
CA GLY A 140 -3.51 -1.79 -6.47
C GLY A 140 -3.77 -2.20 -5.04
N LEU A 141 -4.99 -1.91 -4.59
CA LEU A 141 -5.55 -2.29 -3.31
C LEU A 141 -6.93 -2.90 -3.54
N ALA A 142 -7.18 -4.07 -2.95
CA ALA A 142 -8.48 -4.73 -2.91
C ALA A 142 -8.96 -4.90 -1.46
N PHE A 143 -10.26 -5.11 -1.30
CA PHE A 143 -10.87 -5.47 -0.02
C PHE A 143 -11.36 -6.93 -0.05
N THR A 144 -11.36 -7.58 1.11
CA THR A 144 -11.84 -8.96 1.28
C THR A 144 -12.67 -9.12 2.55
N GLU A 145 -13.59 -10.10 2.54
CA GLU A 145 -14.46 -10.42 3.69
C GLU A 145 -13.75 -11.18 4.80
N SER A 146 -12.54 -11.67 4.53
CA SER A 146 -11.74 -12.41 5.48
C SER A 146 -10.27 -12.37 5.08
N VAL A 147 -9.41 -12.86 5.96
CA VAL A 147 -7.98 -13.05 5.66
C VAL A 147 -7.82 -13.88 4.38
N TYR A 148 -7.03 -13.37 3.44
CA TYR A 148 -6.70 -14.09 2.24
C TYR A 148 -5.68 -15.17 2.56
N THR A 149 -6.03 -16.43 2.28
CA THR A 149 -5.13 -17.58 2.40
C THR A 149 -5.22 -18.41 1.15
N ALA A 150 -4.11 -18.58 0.44
CA ALA A 150 -4.05 -19.39 -0.75
C ALA A 150 -2.68 -20.10 -0.84
N GLU A 151 -2.67 -21.24 -1.51
CA GLU A 151 -1.40 -21.90 -1.83
C GLU A 151 -0.64 -21.07 -2.85
N VAL A 152 0.66 -20.86 -2.60
CA VAL A 152 1.54 -20.16 -3.53
C VAL A 152 1.72 -21.02 -4.77
N ILE A 153 1.07 -20.62 -5.85
CA ILE A 153 1.14 -21.26 -7.15
C ILE A 153 1.88 -20.31 -8.12
N PRO A 154 2.99 -20.74 -8.75
CA PRO A 154 3.65 -19.93 -9.78
C PRO A 154 2.69 -19.56 -10.91
N HIS A 155 2.78 -18.33 -11.41
CA HIS A 155 1.87 -17.79 -12.44
C HIS A 155 0.38 -17.68 -12.03
N ALA A 156 0.02 -17.91 -10.76
CA ALA A 156 -1.33 -17.64 -10.30
C ALA A 156 -1.58 -16.14 -10.18
N VAL A 157 -2.76 -15.73 -10.59
CA VAL A 157 -3.27 -14.37 -10.43
C VAL A 157 -4.25 -14.41 -9.27
N VAL A 158 -4.13 -13.46 -8.35
CA VAL A 158 -5.10 -13.28 -7.29
C VAL A 158 -6.40 -12.78 -7.92
N GLY A 159 -7.44 -13.63 -7.91
CA GLY A 159 -8.75 -13.35 -8.49
C GLY A 159 -9.59 -12.36 -7.67
N LEU A 160 -9.00 -11.23 -7.28
CA LEU A 160 -9.65 -10.12 -6.59
C LEU A 160 -9.67 -8.90 -7.52
N GLU A 161 -10.81 -8.23 -7.57
CA GLU A 161 -10.92 -6.96 -8.27
C GLU A 161 -10.37 -5.83 -7.38
N PRO A 162 -9.40 -5.03 -7.85
CA PRO A 162 -8.87 -3.93 -7.06
C PRO A 162 -9.95 -2.85 -6.87
N ALA A 163 -10.12 -2.40 -5.63
CA ALA A 163 -10.93 -1.25 -5.31
C ALA A 163 -10.32 0.03 -5.92
N ILE A 164 -9.00 0.18 -5.79
CA ILE A 164 -8.21 1.25 -6.39
C ILE A 164 -6.96 0.63 -7.01
N GLU A 165 -6.59 1.06 -8.21
CA GLU A 165 -5.33 0.69 -8.84
C GLU A 165 -4.71 1.86 -9.60
N ASN A 166 -3.40 1.79 -9.82
CA ASN A 166 -2.73 2.64 -10.79
C ASN A 166 -2.89 2.02 -12.19
N GLU A 167 -3.44 2.77 -13.14
CA GLU A 167 -3.69 2.27 -14.50
C GLU A 167 -3.11 3.21 -15.56
N GLY A 168 -2.36 2.64 -16.50
CA GLY A 168 -1.97 3.31 -17.74
C GLY A 168 -0.80 4.27 -17.65
N THR A 169 -0.32 4.60 -16.44
CA THR A 169 0.87 5.43 -16.23
C THR A 169 1.94 4.63 -15.49
N LEU A 170 3.08 4.41 -16.16
CA LEU A 170 4.23 3.75 -15.55
C LEU A 170 4.77 4.59 -14.38
N ILE A 171 5.08 3.93 -13.28
CA ILE A 171 5.70 4.56 -12.12
C ILE A 171 7.22 4.49 -12.31
N THR A 172 7.83 5.62 -12.66
CA THR A 172 9.26 5.70 -13.03
C THR A 172 10.10 6.61 -12.12
N ASP A 173 9.46 7.40 -11.25
CA ASP A 173 10.17 8.24 -10.28
C ASP A 173 10.66 7.40 -9.11
N THR A 174 11.98 7.23 -9.02
CA THR A 174 12.67 6.41 -8.01
C THR A 174 13.13 7.21 -6.80
N MET A 175 12.85 8.52 -6.76
CA MET A 175 13.20 9.39 -5.64
C MET A 175 11.97 9.84 -4.87
N ASN A 176 10.88 10.13 -5.58
CA ASN A 176 9.65 10.61 -4.98
C ASN A 176 8.58 9.52 -4.95
N TRP A 177 7.93 9.45 -3.81
CA TRP A 177 6.76 8.61 -3.60
C TRP A 177 5.60 9.02 -4.54
N THR A 178 5.19 8.11 -5.40
CA THR A 178 4.03 8.26 -6.27
C THR A 178 2.77 7.88 -5.53
N ARG A 179 1.74 8.76 -5.58
CA ARG A 179 0.46 8.51 -4.94
C ARG A 179 -0.45 7.68 -5.83
N VAL A 180 -1.00 6.61 -5.30
CA VAL A 180 -2.12 5.85 -5.87
C VAL A 180 -3.36 6.12 -5.02
N SER A 181 -4.44 6.59 -5.62
CA SER A 181 -5.62 6.99 -4.87
C SER A 181 -6.90 6.95 -5.69
N GLY A 182 -8.03 6.79 -5.02
CA GLY A 182 -9.33 6.87 -5.65
C GLY A 182 -10.49 6.86 -4.64
N CYS A 183 -11.70 6.82 -5.18
CA CYS A 183 -12.90 6.62 -4.36
C CYS A 183 -13.47 5.23 -4.61
N TYR A 184 -13.86 4.55 -3.54
CA TYR A 184 -14.50 3.24 -3.56
C TYR A 184 -15.86 3.33 -2.85
N ILE A 185 -16.88 2.64 -3.36
CA ILE A 185 -18.19 2.55 -2.70
C ILE A 185 -18.26 1.19 -2.04
N ALA A 186 -18.35 1.17 -0.72
CA ALA A 186 -18.39 -0.06 0.04
C ALA A 186 -19.70 -0.84 -0.18
N ASP A 187 -19.62 -2.16 -0.22
CA ASP A 187 -20.76 -3.06 -0.18
C ASP A 187 -21.10 -3.53 1.25
N GLY A 188 -20.18 -3.30 2.20
CA GLY A 188 -20.33 -3.57 3.61
C GLY A 188 -19.82 -4.95 4.04
N THR A 189 -19.11 -5.67 3.19
CA THR A 189 -18.46 -6.94 3.55
C THR A 189 -16.95 -6.80 3.72
N GLU A 190 -16.39 -5.60 3.56
CA GLU A 190 -14.95 -5.35 3.64
C GLU A 190 -14.44 -5.44 5.10
N GLU A 191 -13.72 -6.52 5.41
CA GLU A 191 -13.09 -6.74 6.72
C GLU A 191 -11.56 -6.61 6.67
N TYR A 192 -10.96 -6.87 5.51
CA TYR A 192 -9.51 -6.82 5.28
C TYR A 192 -9.21 -5.99 4.04
N LEU A 193 -8.01 -5.42 4.01
CA LEU A 193 -7.42 -4.86 2.79
C LEU A 193 -6.20 -5.67 2.37
N MET A 194 -5.95 -5.72 1.07
CA MET A 194 -4.81 -6.39 0.45
C MET A 194 -4.18 -5.48 -0.60
N ILE A 195 -2.85 -5.43 -0.66
CA ILE A 195 -2.10 -4.55 -1.59
C ILE A 195 -1.06 -5.38 -2.34
N GLY A 196 -0.99 -5.19 -3.66
CA GLY A 196 -0.05 -5.88 -4.55
C GLY A 196 -0.44 -5.69 -6.02
N ASN A 197 -0.10 -6.65 -6.88
CA ASN A 197 -0.44 -6.63 -8.30
C ASN A 197 -1.51 -7.69 -8.64
N PHE A 198 -2.72 -7.22 -8.97
CA PHE A 198 -3.89 -8.05 -9.30
C PHE A 198 -3.99 -8.44 -10.78
N ARG A 199 -3.08 -7.94 -11.62
CA ARG A 199 -3.10 -8.16 -13.07
C ARG A 199 -2.28 -9.37 -13.46
N ASN A 200 -2.69 -10.01 -14.55
CA ASN A 200 -1.85 -11.02 -15.19
C ASN A 200 -0.71 -10.38 -15.99
N GLU A 201 0.17 -11.21 -16.56
CA GLU A 201 1.31 -10.77 -17.36
C GLU A 201 0.89 -9.90 -18.57
N THR A 202 -0.20 -10.27 -19.24
CA THR A 202 -0.66 -9.56 -20.45
C THR A 202 -1.33 -8.22 -20.16
N GLU A 203 -1.82 -8.05 -18.94
CA GLU A 203 -2.44 -6.81 -18.43
C GLU A 203 -1.42 -5.89 -17.75
N THR A 204 -0.28 -6.44 -17.32
CA THR A 204 0.78 -5.68 -16.66
C THR A 204 1.61 -4.93 -17.69
N ARG A 205 1.61 -3.59 -17.65
CA ARG A 205 2.47 -2.79 -18.52
C ARG A 205 3.86 -2.71 -17.92
N ILE A 206 4.88 -2.95 -18.75
CA ILE A 206 6.27 -2.88 -18.34
C ILE A 206 7.09 -2.00 -19.28
N GLU A 207 8.10 -1.34 -18.72
CA GLU A 207 9.20 -0.74 -19.48
C GLU A 207 10.51 -1.32 -18.95
N VAL A 208 11.23 -1.98 -19.85
CA VAL A 208 12.50 -2.63 -19.55
C VAL A 208 13.65 -1.66 -19.79
N GLU A 209 14.47 -1.38 -18.77
CA GLU A 209 15.63 -0.51 -18.94
C GLU A 209 16.73 -1.22 -19.75
N ASN A 210 17.02 -2.48 -19.42
CA ASN A 210 18.01 -3.29 -20.13
C ASN A 210 17.44 -4.64 -20.62
N PRO A 211 17.06 -4.74 -21.91
CA PRO A 211 16.45 -5.95 -22.45
C PRO A 211 17.40 -7.15 -22.55
N ASN A 212 18.71 -6.95 -22.32
CA ASN A 212 19.71 -8.01 -22.45
C ASN A 212 20.06 -8.68 -21.10
N ILE A 213 19.49 -8.23 -19.98
CA ILE A 213 19.71 -8.81 -18.66
C ILE A 213 18.39 -9.43 -18.20
N TRP A 214 18.45 -10.67 -17.73
CA TRP A 214 17.29 -11.50 -17.41
C TRP A 214 17.54 -12.23 -16.08
N PRO A 215 16.50 -12.42 -15.24
CA PRO A 215 15.09 -12.10 -15.46
C PRO A 215 14.73 -10.63 -15.18
N HIS A 216 13.61 -10.12 -15.73
CA HIS A 216 13.09 -8.79 -15.38
C HIS A 216 12.24 -8.79 -14.11
N THR A 217 12.46 -7.82 -13.22
CA THR A 217 11.75 -7.70 -11.94
C THR A 217 11.36 -6.26 -11.61
N ASN A 218 10.28 -6.07 -10.87
CA ASN A 218 9.98 -4.79 -10.22
C ASN A 218 9.68 -5.02 -8.74
N TYR A 219 10.30 -4.19 -7.91
CA TYR A 219 10.08 -4.15 -6.48
C TYR A 219 9.63 -2.74 -6.09
N PHE A 220 8.51 -2.64 -5.41
CA PHE A 220 8.03 -1.38 -4.85
C PHE A 220 8.30 -1.33 -3.36
N SER A 221 8.93 -0.23 -2.92
CA SER A 221 8.73 0.24 -1.54
C SER A 221 7.34 0.86 -1.44
N LEU A 222 6.61 0.52 -0.39
CA LEU A 222 5.19 0.81 -0.24
C LEU A 222 4.87 1.39 1.15
N LYS A 223 4.04 2.44 1.15
CA LYS A 223 3.51 3.06 2.36
C LYS A 223 2.02 3.34 2.23
N MET A 224 1.22 2.84 3.16
CA MET A 224 -0.22 3.15 3.24
C MET A 224 -0.41 4.47 4.00
N PHE A 225 -1.39 5.29 3.64
CA PHE A 225 -1.59 6.57 4.34
C PHE A 225 -3.02 6.79 4.80
N TRP A 226 -4.04 6.62 3.96
CA TRP A 226 -5.42 6.85 4.40
C TRP A 226 -6.47 5.95 3.75
N LEU A 227 -7.43 5.52 4.57
CA LEU A 227 -8.75 5.04 4.18
C LEU A 227 -9.80 5.80 5.00
N LYS A 228 -10.57 6.70 4.39
CA LYS A 228 -11.52 7.59 5.09
C LYS A 228 -12.87 7.71 4.38
N TYR A 229 -13.96 7.77 5.14
CA TYR A 229 -15.30 8.14 4.64
C TYR A 229 -15.26 9.57 4.07
N LEU A 230 -15.76 9.78 2.85
CA LEU A 230 -16.01 11.12 2.32
C LEU A 230 -17.37 11.62 2.81
N ILE A 231 -17.40 12.45 3.86
CA ILE A 231 -18.66 13.00 4.38
C ILE A 231 -19.27 13.86 3.26
N ARG A 232 -20.26 13.32 2.55
CA ARG A 232 -21.14 14.13 1.72
C ARG A 232 -21.99 14.95 2.66
N TYR A 233 -21.62 16.21 2.87
CA TYR A 233 -22.60 17.20 3.29
C TYR A 233 -23.67 17.26 2.22
N ARG A 234 -24.81 16.57 2.44
CA ARG A 234 -26.03 16.82 1.69
C ARG A 234 -26.50 18.20 2.16
N ILE A 235 -26.11 19.24 1.42
CA ILE A 235 -26.79 20.53 1.54
C ILE A 235 -28.19 20.28 0.97
N LEU A 236 -29.17 20.13 1.87
CA LEU A 236 -30.60 20.22 1.55
C LEU A 236 -30.97 21.69 1.39
#